data_AF-K0VZY6-F1
#
_entry.id   AF-K0VZY6-F1
#
_cell.length_a   1.000
_cell.length_b   1.000
_cell.length_c   1.000
_cell.angle_alpha   90.00
_cell.angle_beta   90.00
_cell.angle_gamma   90.00
#
_symmetry.space_group_name_H-M   'P 1'
#
loop_
_entity.id
_entity.type
_entity.pdbx_description
1 polymer ?
#
loop_
_entity_poly.entity_id
_entity_poly.type
_entity_poly.pdbx_seq_one_letter_code
_entity_poly.pdbx_strand_id
1 'polypeptide(L)'
;MAIRDRFSKKITCPQCGNTGFAEASEIDDPGRKHPDFTVDHLPRGFGVQRASNHQENFMLKCECGRKFPFRSLAEAAADGR
;
A
#
# COMPACT_ATOMS: atom_id res chain seq x y z
N MET A 1 8.46 20.18 11.47
CA MET A 1 7.15 19.90 10.85
C MET A 1 7.31 18.57 10.15
N ALA A 2 6.71 17.50 10.64
CA ALA A 2 6.77 16.21 9.94
C ALA A 2 5.92 16.35 8.67
N ILE A 3 6.54 16.22 7.50
CA ILE A 3 5.82 16.20 6.24
C ILE A 3 5.19 14.81 6.17
N ARG A 4 3.89 14.74 6.43
CA ARG A 4 3.07 13.56 6.10
C ARG A 4 2.80 13.63 4.60
N ASP A 5 3.48 12.79 3.84
CA ASP A 5 3.20 12.64 2.42
C ASP A 5 1.92 11.81 2.27
N ARG A 6 0.82 12.47 1.89
CA ARG A 6 -0.44 11.81 1.56
C ARG A 6 -0.48 11.60 0.07
N PHE A 7 -0.56 10.34 -0.34
CA PHE A 7 -0.58 9.98 -1.74
C PHE A 7 -1.71 8.99 -2.04
N SER A 8 -2.30 9.16 -3.22
CA SER A 8 -3.27 8.23 -3.77
C SER A 8 -2.56 7.31 -4.76
N LYS A 9 -2.61 6.00 -4.51
CA LYS A 9 -2.00 4.97 -5.36
C LYS A 9 -3.09 4.12 -5.99
N LYS A 10 -3.00 3.95 -7.31
CA LYS A 10 -3.83 2.97 -8.02
C LYS A 10 -3.33 1.57 -7.68
N ILE A 11 -4.21 0.73 -7.15
CA ILE A 11 -3.95 -0.68 -6.86
C ILE A 11 -4.80 -1.56 -7.79
N THR A 12 -4.19 -2.64 -8.26
CA THR A 12 -4.79 -3.61 -9.19
C THR A 12 -4.65 -5.03 -8.64
N CYS A 13 -5.74 -5.73 -8.37
CA CYS A 13 -5.67 -7.12 -7.94
C CYS A 13 -5.09 -7.99 -9.08
N PRO A 14 -3.96 -8.69 -8.86
CA PRO A 14 -3.34 -9.52 -9.90
C PRO A 14 -4.13 -10.81 -10.19
N GLN A 15 -5.13 -11.14 -9.39
CA GLN A 15 -5.92 -12.38 -9.56
C GLN A 15 -7.23 -12.14 -10.31
N CYS A 16 -8.01 -11.11 -9.94
CA CYS A 16 -9.31 -10.83 -10.57
C CYS A 16 -9.31 -9.58 -11.44
N GLY A 17 -8.21 -8.83 -11.51
CA GLY A 17 -8.13 -7.58 -12.26
C GLY A 17 -8.88 -6.40 -11.64
N ASN A 18 -9.44 -6.54 -10.42
CA ASN A 18 -10.13 -5.44 -9.75
C ASN A 18 -9.16 -4.26 -9.57
N THR A 19 -9.59 -3.04 -9.81
CA THR A 19 -8.74 -1.85 -9.70
C THR A 19 -9.40 -0.78 -8.85
N GLY A 20 -8.59 -0.01 -8.14
CA GLY A 20 -9.10 1.13 -7.39
C GLY A 20 -8.00 2.04 -6.88
N PHE A 21 -8.39 3.21 -6.39
CA PHE A 21 -7.47 4.16 -5.76
C PHE A 21 -7.50 3.95 -4.26
N ALA A 22 -6.34 3.68 -3.68
CA ALA A 22 -6.13 3.65 -2.24
C ALA A 22 -5.39 4.93 -1.83
N GLU A 23 -5.83 5.55 -0.75
CA GLU A 23 -5.18 6.72 -0.17
C GLU A 23 -4.37 6.27 1.04
N ALA A 24 -3.09 6.59 1.03
CA ALA A 24 -2.17 6.28 2.09
C ALA A 24 -1.37 7.52 2.50
N SER A 25 -0.95 7.53 3.75
CA SER A 25 -0.12 8.55 4.35
C SER A 25 1.16 7.89 4.85
N GLU A 26 2.33 8.40 4.43
CA GLU A 26 3.62 8.03 5.03
C GLU A 26 4.36 9.26 5.56
N ILE A 27 5.12 9.07 6.64
CA ILE A 27 6.01 10.10 7.17
C ILE A 27 7.42 9.78 6.67
N ASP A 28 7.85 10.50 5.64
CA ASP A 28 9.24 10.55 5.19
C ASP A 28 9.97 11.62 6.01
N ASP A 29 10.39 11.25 7.22
CA ASP A 29 11.21 12.13 8.06
C ASP A 29 12.64 11.58 8.08
N PRO A 30 13.63 12.28 7.50
CA PRO A 30 15.01 11.82 7.46
C PRO A 30 15.66 11.70 8.86
N GLY A 31 15.01 12.24 9.91
CA GLY A 31 15.42 12.10 11.30
C GLY A 31 14.75 10.92 12.04
N ARG A 32 13.70 10.29 11.47
CA ARG A 32 13.08 9.10 12.06
C ARG A 32 13.68 7.82 11.52
N LYS A 33 14.08 6.93 12.44
CA LYS A 33 14.50 5.56 12.11
C LYS A 33 13.38 4.67 11.54
N HIS A 34 12.12 5.07 11.67
CA HIS A 34 10.97 4.25 11.29
C HIS A 34 9.97 5.08 10.48
N PRO A 35 9.64 4.66 9.25
CA PRO A 35 8.51 5.22 8.51
C PRO A 35 7.21 4.91 9.24
N ASP A 36 6.26 5.83 9.16
CA ASP A 36 4.92 5.68 9.73
C ASP A 36 3.92 5.57 8.59
N PHE A 37 3.85 4.40 7.96
CA PHE A 37 2.93 4.13 6.86
C PHE A 37 1.54 3.75 7.38
N THR A 38 0.52 4.46 6.88
CA THR A 38 -0.89 4.21 7.20
C THR A 38 -1.74 4.32 5.94
N VAL A 39 -2.78 3.50 5.83
CA VAL A 39 -3.75 3.58 4.73
C VAL A 39 -5.04 4.16 5.29
N ASP A 40 -5.39 5.35 4.85
CA ASP A 40 -6.58 6.08 5.29
C ASP A 40 -7.83 5.59 4.56
N HIS A 41 -7.74 5.39 3.23
CA HIS A 41 -8.85 4.93 2.41
C HIS A 41 -8.45 3.77 1.50
N LEU A 42 -9.32 2.76 1.46
CA LEU A 42 -9.22 1.65 0.53
C LEU A 42 -10.37 1.69 -0.49
N PRO A 43 -10.09 1.29 -1.75
CA PRO A 43 -11.13 1.17 -2.75
C PRO A 43 -12.07 0.02 -2.42
N ARG A 44 -13.29 0.10 -2.97
CA ARG A 44 -14.31 -0.93 -2.77
C ARG A 44 -13.80 -2.30 -3.26
N GLY A 45 -14.07 -3.32 -2.46
CA GLY A 45 -13.58 -4.68 -2.76
C GLY A 45 -12.15 -4.94 -2.30
N PHE A 46 -11.49 -3.98 -1.64
CA PHE A 46 -10.21 -4.16 -0.99
C PHE A 46 -10.34 -3.90 0.51
N GLY A 47 -9.61 -4.67 1.31
CA GLY A 47 -9.56 -4.56 2.76
C GLY A 47 -8.13 -4.69 3.28
N VAL A 48 -7.88 -4.12 4.46
CA VAL A 48 -6.61 -4.31 5.16
C VAL A 48 -6.59 -5.73 5.73
N GLN A 49 -5.62 -6.54 5.32
CA GLN A 49 -5.38 -7.84 5.92
C GLN A 49 -4.40 -7.78 7.08
N ARG A 50 -3.33 -6.99 6.91
CA ARG A 50 -2.33 -6.75 7.95
C ARG A 50 -1.85 -5.31 7.84
N ALA A 51 -2.17 -4.50 8.83
CA ALA A 51 -1.60 -3.17 8.97
C ALA A 51 -0.12 -3.29 9.38
N SER A 52 0.73 -2.41 8.85
CA SER A 52 2.16 -2.36 9.16
C SER A 52 2.69 -0.97 8.89
N ASN A 53 3.67 -0.55 9.68
CA ASN A 53 4.27 0.79 9.55
C ASN A 53 5.17 0.91 8.31
N HIS A 54 5.40 -0.19 7.59
CA HIS A 54 6.15 -0.23 6.34
C HIS A 54 5.23 -0.63 5.20
N GLN A 55 5.22 0.15 4.11
CA GLN A 55 4.42 -0.10 2.90
C GLN A 55 4.64 -1.50 2.27
N GLU A 56 5.84 -2.06 2.40
CA GLU A 56 6.18 -3.41 1.90
C GLU A 56 5.53 -4.53 2.74
N ASN A 57 5.34 -4.28 4.03
CA ASN A 57 4.78 -5.24 4.98
C ASN A 57 3.26 -5.11 5.12
N PHE A 58 2.69 -4.03 4.60
CA PHE A 58 1.27 -3.75 4.64
C PHE A 58 0.54 -4.65 3.63
N MET A 59 -0.25 -5.59 4.15
CA MET A 59 -0.95 -6.58 3.33
C MET A 59 -2.38 -6.13 3.08
N LEU A 60 -2.74 -6.09 1.81
CA LEU A 60 -4.10 -5.92 1.32
C LEU A 60 -4.72 -7.28 1.01
N LYS A 61 -6.04 -7.37 1.21
CA LYS A 61 -6.86 -8.49 0.75
C LYS A 61 -7.93 -7.95 -0.18
N CYS A 62 -8.00 -8.52 -1.37
CA CYS A 62 -9.11 -8.30 -2.29
C CYS A 62 -10.31 -9.19 -1.89
N GLU A 63 -11.52 -8.77 -2.28
CA GLU A 63 -12.76 -9.52 -2.10
C GLU A 63 -12.72 -10.91 -2.77
N CYS A 64 -11.92 -11.07 -3.83
CA CYS A 64 -11.70 -12.36 -4.47
C CYS A 64 -10.89 -13.35 -3.61
N GLY A 65 -10.42 -12.92 -2.44
CA GLY A 65 -9.62 -13.73 -1.50
C GLY A 65 -8.11 -13.60 -1.68
N ARG A 66 -7.63 -12.92 -2.73
CA ARG A 66 -6.20 -12.72 -2.98
C ARG A 66 -5.60 -11.72 -1.98
N LYS A 67 -4.48 -12.10 -1.38
CA LYS A 67 -3.68 -11.25 -0.49
C LYS A 67 -2.41 -10.81 -1.21
N PHE A 68 -2.08 -9.52 -1.14
CA PHE A 68 -0.88 -8.96 -1.77
C PHE A 68 -0.42 -7.70 -1.01
N PRO A 69 0.87 -7.36 -1.03
CA PRO A 69 1.38 -6.18 -0.34
C PRO A 69 1.01 -4.89 -1.08
N PHE A 70 0.84 -3.79 -0.34
CA PHE A 70 0.45 -2.48 -0.86
C PHE A 70 1.45 -1.94 -1.91
N ARG A 71 2.76 -2.20 -1.72
CA ARG A 71 3.83 -1.72 -2.61
C ARG A 71 3.75 -2.29 -4.03
N SER A 72 3.33 -3.55 -4.21
CA SER A 72 3.63 -4.37 -5.40
C SER A 72 2.88 -4.07 -6.71
N LEU A 73 2.19 -2.93 -6.86
CA LEU A 73 1.35 -2.71 -8.06
C LEU A 73 1.55 -1.39 -8.80
N ALA A 74 2.51 -0.56 -8.40
CA ALA A 74 3.09 0.41 -9.32
C ALA A 74 4.41 -0.20 -9.77
N GLU A 75 4.46 -0.65 -11.02
CA GLU A 75 5.62 -1.21 -11.72
C GLU A 75 6.57 -2.07 -10.87
N ALA A 76 6.61 -3.36 -11.17
CA ALA A 76 7.81 -4.15 -10.94
C ALA A 76 8.97 -3.60 -11.80
N ALA A 77 9.50 -2.44 -11.43
CA ALA A 77 10.86 -2.06 -11.70
C ALA A 77 11.72 -2.83 -10.69
N ALA A 78 12.30 -3.92 -11.21
CA ALA A 78 13.51 -4.59 -10.76
C ALA A 78 13.56 -5.34 -9.41
N ASP A 79 14.17 -6.52 -9.52
CA ASP A 79 14.91 -7.30 -8.52
C ASP A 79 14.16 -8.47 -7.83
N GLY A 80 14.51 -9.74 -8.04
CA GLY A 80 15.72 -10.25 -8.66
C GLY A 80 15.63 -11.71 -9.12
N ARG A 81 16.44 -11.99 -10.14
CA ARG A 81 17.30 -13.17 -10.17
C ARG A 81 18.54 -12.85 -11.00
#